data_AF-A0A355RJE5-F1
#
_entry.id   AF-A0A355RJE5-F1
#
_cell.length_a   1.000
_cell.length_b   1.000
_cell.length_c   1.000
_cell.angle_alpha   90.00
_cell.angle_beta   90.00
_cell.angle_gamma   90.00
#
_symmetry.space_group_name_H-M   'P 1'
#
loop_
_entity.id
_entity.type
_entity.pdbx_description
1 polymer ?
#
loop_
_entity_poly.entity_id
_entity_poly.type
_entity_poly.pdbx_seq_one_letter_code
_entity_poly.pdbx_strand_id
1 'polypeptide(L)' 'MIPAPFSYHRPSVLADAIAILSEHGDDARVMAGGHSLIPMLKLRMADIPYLIDLQDIP' A
#
# COMPACT_ATOMS: atom_id res chain seq x y z
N MET A 1 6.64 12.34 -13.06
CA MET A 1 7.54 11.85 -11.99
C MET A 1 7.05 10.47 -11.57
N ILE A 2 7.96 9.50 -11.44
CA ILE A 2 7.66 8.06 -11.30
C ILE A 2 7.97 7.61 -9.86
N PRO A 3 7.05 6.86 -9.19
CA PRO A 3 7.31 6.27 -7.88
C PRO A 3 8.56 5.39 -7.85
N ALA A 4 9.10 5.16 -6.64
CA ALA A 4 10.03 4.05 -6.44
C ALA A 4 9.30 2.71 -6.65
N PRO A 5 10.01 1.62 -7.01
CA PRO A 5 9.42 0.29 -7.07
C PRO A 5 8.82 -0.12 -5.72
N PHE A 6 7.69 -0.82 -5.76
CA PHE A 6 7.03 -1.38 -4.60
C PHE A 6 6.32 -2.69 -4.97
N SER A 7 6.15 -3.56 -3.98
CA SER A 7 5.29 -4.73 -4.05
C SER A 7 3.83 -4.31 -3.86
N TYR A 8 2.97 -4.77 -4.76
CA TYR A 8 1.54 -4.47 -4.72
C TYR A 8 0.74 -5.69 -4.27
N HIS A 9 -0.05 -5.50 -3.23
CA HIS A 9 -0.91 -6.52 -2.65
C HIS A 9 -2.36 -6.05 -2.77
N ARG A 10 -3.25 -6.94 -3.24
CA ARG A 10 -4.68 -6.68 -3.35
C ARG A 10 -5.47 -7.84 -2.74
N PRO A 11 -5.54 -7.91 -1.40
CA PRO A 11 -6.28 -8.95 -0.70
C PRO A 11 -7.79 -8.79 -0.91
N SER A 12 -8.51 -9.92 -0.96
CA SER A 12 -9.97 -9.96 -1.08
C SER A 12 -10.70 -10.06 0.26
N VAL A 13 -9.96 -10.18 1.37
CA VAL A 13 -10.49 -10.23 2.73
C VAL A 13 -9.64 -9.41 3.70
N LEU A 14 -10.27 -8.88 4.75
CA LEU A 14 -9.61 -8.02 5.73
C LEU A 14 -8.49 -8.73 6.51
N ALA A 15 -8.66 -10.02 6.80
CA ALA A 15 -7.67 -10.81 7.53
C ALA A 15 -6.32 -10.85 6.82
N ASP A 16 -6.31 -11.00 5.50
CA ASP A 16 -5.09 -11.04 4.69
C ASP A 16 -4.39 -9.68 4.67
N ALA A 17 -5.15 -8.58 4.58
CA ALA A 17 -4.59 -7.24 4.67
C ALA A 17 -3.88 -7.00 6.00
N ILE A 18 -4.49 -7.44 7.11
CA ILE A 18 -3.91 -7.34 8.46
C ILE A 18 -2.65 -8.23 8.58
N ALA A 19 -2.67 -9.43 8.00
CA ALA A 19 -1.51 -10.32 8.00
C ALA A 19 -0.31 -9.68 7.28
N ILE A 20 -0.52 -9.09 6.10
CA ILE A 20 0.53 -8.41 5.33
C ILE A 20 1.07 -7.19 6.09
N LEU A 21 0.18 -6.41 6.72
CA LEU A 21 0.60 -5.29 7.58
C LEU A 21 1.45 -5.77 8.76
N SER A 22 1.07 -6.88 9.39
CA SER A 22 1.82 -7.44 10.50
C SER A 22 3.16 -8.04 10.07
N GLU A 23 3.25 -8.57 8.86
CA GLU A 23 4.47 -9.16 8.30
C GLU A 23 5.53 -8.08 7.98
N HIS A 24 5.10 -6.99 7.35
CA HIS A 24 6.01 -5.95 6.84
C HIS A 24 6.10 -4.71 7.75
N GLY A 25 5.24 -4.57 8.75
CA GLY A 25 5.29 -3.50 9.75
C GLY A 25 5.30 -2.11 9.12
N ASP A 26 6.28 -1.29 9.52
CA ASP A 26 6.38 0.12 9.12
C ASP A 26 6.65 0.32 7.62
N ASP A 27 7.12 -0.70 6.91
CA ASP A 27 7.38 -0.67 5.46
C ASP A 27 6.11 -0.90 4.62
N ALA A 28 5.02 -1.33 5.25
CA ALA A 28 3.74 -1.47 4.60
C ALA A 28 2.81 -0.28 4.83
N ARG A 29 2.05 0.06 3.79
CA ARG A 29 0.97 1.05 3.87
C ARG A 29 -0.27 0.59 3.12
N VAL A 30 -1.42 0.84 3.74
CA VAL A 30 -2.72 0.64 3.10
C VAL A 30 -3.08 1.78 2.17
N MET A 31 -3.75 1.45 1.09
CA MET A 31 -4.33 2.36 0.13
C MET A 31 -5.83 2.10 0.02
N ALA A 32 -6.63 3.15 0.22
CA ALA A 32 -8.04 3.16 -0.16
C ALA A 32 -8.18 3.84 -1.53
N GLY A 33 -8.67 5.09 -1.57
CA GLY A 33 -8.87 5.83 -2.82
C GLY A 33 -7.61 6.40 -3.49
N GLY A 34 -6.41 6.25 -2.91
CA GLY A 34 -5.13 6.62 -3.53
C GLY A 34 -4.82 8.12 -3.75
N HIS A 35 -5.77 9.04 -3.53
CA HIS A 35 -5.63 10.45 -3.90
C HIS A 35 -4.60 11.25 -3.08
N SER A 36 -4.24 10.79 -1.88
CA SER A 36 -3.15 11.38 -1.09
C SER A 36 -1.84 10.61 -1.28
N LEU A 37 -1.93 9.28 -1.20
CA LEU A 37 -0.77 8.41 -1.20
C LEU A 37 -0.05 8.36 -2.55
N ILE A 38 -0.79 8.25 -3.66
CA ILE A 38 -0.19 8.17 -5.01
C ILE A 38 0.59 9.45 -5.35
N PRO A 39 0.08 10.67 -5.08
CA PRO A 39 0.88 11.88 -5.23
C PRO A 39 2.16 11.87 -4.37
N MET A 40 2.09 11.45 -3.11
CA MET A 40 3.28 11.36 -2.24
C MET A 40 4.33 10.39 -2.80
N LEU A 41 3.91 9.22 -3.31
CA LEU A 41 4.78 8.25 -3.97
C LEU A 41 5.43 8.82 -5.23
N LYS A 42 4.65 9.52 -6.08
CA LYS A 42 5.15 10.15 -7.30
C LYS A 42 6.20 11.22 -7.03
N LEU A 43 6.07 11.93 -5.90
CA LEU A 43 7.01 12.94 -5.43
C LEU A 43 8.16 12.36 -4.58
N ARG A 44 8.16 11.04 -4.33
CA ARG A 44 9.14 10.35 -3.47
C ARG A 44 9.24 10.94 -2.06
N MET A 45 8.12 11.41 -1.53
CA MET A 45 8.02 11.94 -0.17
C MET A 45 7.83 10.83 0.88
N ALA A 46 7.50 9.62 0.43
CA ALA A 46 7.40 8.42 1.25
C ALA A 46 8.10 7.27 0.53
N ASP A 47 8.88 6.50 1.29
CA ASP A 47 9.44 5.23 0.84
C ASP A 47 8.54 4.11 1.35
N ILE A 48 7.80 3.46 0.45
CA ILE A 48 6.80 2.45 0.79
C ILE A 48 7.07 1.23 -0.09
N PRO A 49 7.83 0.25 0.41
CA PRO A 49 8.11 -0.97 -0.33
C PRO A 49 6.89 -1.88 -0.52
N TYR A 50 5.88 -1.80 0.35
CA TYR A 50 4.69 -2.65 0.29
C TYR A 50 3.39 -1.83 0.31
N LEU A 51 2.64 -1.89 -0.79
CA LEU A 51 1.37 -1.19 -0.95
C LEU A 51 0.21 -2.18 -0.92
N ILE A 52 -0.74 -1.97 -0.01
CA ILE A 52 -1.89 -2.86 0.18
C ILE A 52 -3.16 -2.14 -0.24
N ASP A 53 -3.74 -2.53 -1.37
CA ASP A 53 -4.98 -1.96 -1.89
C ASP A 53 -6.20 -2.65 -1.27
N LEU A 54 -7.03 -1.87 -0.60
CA LEU A 54 -8.22 -2.36 0.10
C LEU A 54 -9.47 -2.42 -0.79
N GLN A 55 -9.40 -2.03 -2.07
CA GLN A 55 -10.57 -1.94 -2.95
C GLN A 55 -11.28 -3.28 -3.23
N ASP A 56 -10.62 -4.41 -3.01
CA ASP A 56 -11.19 -5.75 -3.25
C ASP A 56 -11.81 -6.39 -2.01
N ILE A 57 -11.78 -5.69 -0.87
CA ILE A 57 -12.40 -6.13 0.37
C ILE A 57 -13.87 -5.66 0.36
N PRO A 58 -14.85 -6.58 0.56
CA PRO A 58 -16.28 -6.27 0.50
C PRO A 58 -16.78 -5.42 1.68
#